data_AF-A0A8T6M123-F1
#
_entry.id   AF-A0A8T6M123-F1
#
_cell.length_a   1.000
_cell.length_b   1.000
_cell.length_c   1.000
_cell.angle_alpha   90.00
_cell.angle_beta   90.00
_cell.angle_gamma   90.00
#
_symmetry.space_group_name_H-M   'P 1'
#
loop_
_entity.id
_entity.type
_entity.pdbx_description
1 polymer ?
#
loop_
_entity_poly.entity_id
_entity_poly.type
_entity_poly.pdbx_seq_one_letter_code
_entity_poly.pdbx_strand_id
1 'polypeptide(L)'
;MFLGVEPPVPNKAYDTVNKYLVEPGLLEEEYAEQLREIIEIRKKIEHKEMMDAAGQFVDDWIDKSDKFIDKMYDLLTVLEEKKKSKVLERTEDVMRKAAAAALKSVNKLPKKEEDVPQEFRKQFIDNKLIDGYYWDVWKKVGIMKDLAGKGKADKIPEKDVYQMREYVRTMIRDLSRVLKEEGKE
;
A
#
# COMPACT_ATOMS: atom_id res chain seq x y z
N MET A 1 4.02 -0.99 9.83
CA MET A 1 4.22 -2.39 9.43
C MET A 1 3.36 -2.71 8.22
N PHE A 2 3.92 -3.30 7.16
CA PHE A 2 3.23 -3.55 5.88
C PHE A 2 2.17 -4.65 5.98
N LEU A 3 2.42 -5.67 6.80
CA LEU A 3 1.54 -6.82 6.98
C LEU A 3 0.50 -6.63 8.10
N GLY A 4 0.57 -5.54 8.86
CA GLY A 4 -0.33 -5.29 9.99
C GLY A 4 -0.16 -6.27 11.17
N VAL A 5 0.94 -7.01 11.20
CA VAL A 5 1.32 -7.97 12.25
C VAL A 5 2.58 -7.46 12.94
N GLU A 6 2.65 -7.58 14.27
CA GLU A 6 3.83 -7.23 15.05
C GLU A 6 5.05 -8.11 14.72
N PRO A 7 6.29 -7.60 14.87
CA PRO A 7 7.47 -8.42 14.65
C PRO A 7 7.48 -9.60 15.62
N PRO A 8 7.65 -10.84 15.14
CA PRO A 8 7.63 -12.01 16.01
C PRO A 8 8.90 -12.06 16.88
N VAL A 9 8.79 -12.68 18.05
CA VAL A 9 9.96 -13.14 18.80
C VAL A 9 10.67 -14.25 18.03
N PRO A 10 12.00 -14.47 18.23
CA PRO A 10 12.76 -15.44 17.44
C PRO A 10 12.11 -16.83 17.35
N ASN A 11 11.62 -17.38 18.45
CA ASN A 11 10.99 -18.71 18.47
C ASN A 11 9.69 -18.82 17.66
N LYS A 12 9.04 -17.70 17.32
CA LYS A 12 7.84 -17.65 16.48
C LYS A 12 8.13 -17.11 15.07
N ALA A 13 9.39 -16.75 14.77
CA ALA A 13 9.73 -16.08 13.53
C ALA A 13 9.48 -16.97 12.32
N TYR A 14 9.89 -18.25 12.39
CA TYR A 14 9.60 -19.25 11.36
C TYR A 14 8.10 -19.37 11.08
N ASP A 15 7.28 -19.67 12.09
CA ASP A 15 5.82 -19.84 11.92
C ASP A 15 5.15 -18.58 11.35
N THR A 16 5.62 -17.40 11.77
CA THR A 16 5.08 -16.12 11.31
C THR A 16 5.45 -15.84 9.86
N VAL A 17 6.71 -16.08 9.48
CA VAL A 17 7.18 -15.97 8.09
C VAL A 17 6.42 -16.97 7.21
N ASN A 18 6.28 -18.22 7.65
CA ASN A 18 5.59 -19.24 6.88
C ASN A 18 4.13 -18.83 6.63
N LYS A 19 3.39 -18.48 7.69
CA LYS A 19 1.99 -18.07 7.61
C LYS A 19 1.73 -16.82 6.76
N TYR A 20 2.54 -15.78 6.91
CA TYR A 20 2.24 -14.48 6.30
C TYR A 20 3.00 -14.20 5.00
N LEU A 21 4.06 -14.95 4.70
CA LEU A 21 4.90 -14.72 3.53
C LEU A 21 4.96 -15.94 2.62
N VAL A 22 5.15 -17.16 3.16
CA VAL A 22 5.26 -18.37 2.33
C VAL A 22 3.89 -18.88 1.87
N GLU A 23 2.95 -19.11 2.79
CA GLU A 23 1.59 -19.59 2.46
C GLU A 23 0.87 -18.68 1.43
N PRO A 24 0.98 -17.34 1.49
CA PRO A 24 0.39 -16.47 0.48
C PRO A 24 1.18 -16.39 -0.83
N GLY A 25 2.30 -17.11 -0.95
CA GLY A 25 3.16 -17.17 -2.13
C GLY A 25 4.01 -15.92 -2.35
N LEU A 26 4.35 -15.19 -1.29
CA LEU A 26 5.20 -13.98 -1.38
C LEU A 26 6.70 -14.30 -1.18
N LEU A 27 7.02 -15.42 -0.54
CA LEU A 27 8.36 -15.86 -0.24
C LEU A 27 8.48 -17.36 -0.48
N GLU A 28 9.61 -17.81 -1.02
CA GLU A 28 9.92 -19.22 -1.18
C GLU A 28 10.20 -19.89 0.18
N GLU A 29 9.77 -21.15 0.31
CA GLU A 29 9.90 -21.92 1.56
C GLU A 29 11.35 -22.04 2.05
N GLU A 30 12.32 -22.08 1.13
CA GLU A 30 13.75 -22.17 1.46
C GLU A 30 14.24 -21.06 2.39
N TYR A 31 13.70 -19.85 2.26
CA TYR A 31 14.10 -18.73 3.11
C TYR A 31 13.50 -18.87 4.52
N ALA A 32 12.29 -19.38 4.64
CA ALA A 32 11.72 -19.70 5.95
C ALA A 32 12.54 -20.80 6.65
N GLU A 33 12.97 -21.82 5.90
CA GLU A 33 13.82 -22.89 6.44
C GLU A 33 15.20 -22.37 6.87
N GLN A 34 15.84 -21.51 6.08
CA GLN A 34 17.09 -20.85 6.48
C GLN A 34 16.93 -20.06 7.79
N LEU A 35 15.80 -19.37 7.97
CA LEU A 35 15.48 -18.66 9.21
C LEU A 35 15.32 -19.63 10.39
N ARG A 36 14.68 -20.78 10.19
CA ARG A 36 14.56 -21.81 11.23
C ARG A 36 15.93 -22.37 11.62
N GLU A 37 16.72 -22.74 10.65
CA GLU A 37 18.07 -23.30 10.83
C GLU A 37 18.98 -22.33 11.60
N ILE A 38 19.01 -21.04 11.27
CA ILE A 38 19.88 -20.08 11.98
C ILE A 38 19.45 -19.85 13.43
N ILE A 39 18.14 -19.92 13.72
CA ILE A 39 17.62 -19.86 15.09
C ILE A 39 18.08 -21.09 15.89
N GLU A 40 18.08 -22.27 15.29
CA GLU A 40 18.57 -23.49 15.93
C GLU A 40 20.08 -23.45 16.17
N ILE A 41 20.87 -22.99 15.20
CA ILE A 41 22.32 -22.81 15.34
C ILE A 41 22.62 -21.86 16.50
N ARG A 42 21.93 -20.72 16.57
CA ARG A 42 22.07 -19.78 17.68
C ARG A 42 21.82 -20.47 19.03
N LYS A 43 20.76 -21.27 19.16
CA LYS A 43 20.45 -21.99 20.41
C LYS A 43 21.54 -23.00 20.78
N LYS A 44 22.05 -23.75 19.81
CA LYS A 44 23.14 -24.72 20.03
C LYS A 44 24.41 -24.02 20.53
N ILE A 45 24.73 -22.85 19.99
CA ILE A 45 25.84 -22.02 20.46
C ILE A 45 25.58 -21.51 21.89
N GLU A 46 24.38 -20.96 22.17
CA GLU A 46 24.00 -20.48 23.50
C GLU A 46 24.08 -21.59 24.58
N HIS A 47 23.68 -22.81 24.22
CA HIS A 47 23.75 -23.98 25.10
C HIS A 47 25.13 -24.66 25.15
N LYS A 48 26.11 -24.15 24.41
CA LYS A 48 27.47 -24.74 24.29
C LYS A 48 27.47 -26.16 23.70
N GLU A 49 26.43 -26.50 22.95
CA GLU A 49 26.32 -27.74 22.18
C GLU A 49 27.13 -27.66 20.88
N MET A 50 27.40 -26.43 20.41
CA MET A 50 28.24 -26.14 19.26
C MET A 50 29.30 -25.10 19.66
N MET A 51 30.53 -25.55 19.90
CA MET A 51 31.65 -24.72 20.32
C MET A 51 32.70 -24.52 19.23
N ASP A 52 32.69 -25.39 18.22
CA ASP A 52 33.61 -25.37 17.09
C ASP A 52 32.81 -25.41 15.78
N ALA A 53 33.32 -24.72 14.76
CA ALA A 53 32.77 -24.71 13.42
C ALA A 53 33.90 -24.74 12.39
N ALA A 54 33.71 -25.51 11.32
CA ALA A 54 34.61 -25.45 10.18
C ALA A 54 34.48 -24.09 9.47
N GLY A 55 35.57 -23.58 8.89
CA GLY A 55 35.53 -22.33 8.10
C GLY A 55 34.47 -22.38 6.99
N GLN A 56 34.42 -23.50 6.25
CA GLN A 56 33.41 -23.73 5.21
C GLN A 56 31.96 -23.58 5.72
N PHE A 57 31.67 -24.05 6.94
CA PHE A 57 30.33 -23.91 7.51
C PHE A 57 29.98 -22.43 7.72
N VAL A 58 30.95 -21.62 8.14
CA VAL A 58 30.76 -20.17 8.31
C VAL A 58 30.57 -19.50 6.97
N ASP A 59 31.39 -19.84 5.97
CA ASP A 59 31.29 -19.30 4.61
C ASP A 59 29.92 -19.60 3.98
N ASP A 60 29.43 -20.84 4.11
CA ASP A 60 28.10 -21.24 3.61
C ASP A 60 26.97 -20.41 4.24
N TRP A 61 27.10 -20.08 5.53
CA TRP A 61 26.11 -19.27 6.25
C TRP A 61 26.19 -17.78 5.90
N ILE A 62 27.38 -17.28 5.56
CA ILE A 62 27.54 -15.93 5.01
C ILE A 62 26.80 -15.85 3.67
N ASP A 63 27.05 -16.80 2.76
CA ASP A 63 26.40 -16.85 1.44
C ASP A 63 24.87 -16.98 1.55
N LYS A 64 24.37 -17.82 2.46
CA LYS A 64 22.93 -17.94 2.75
C LYS A 64 22.36 -16.61 3.26
N SER A 65 23.07 -15.93 4.15
CA SER A 65 22.61 -14.68 4.75
C SER A 65 22.51 -13.56 3.72
N ASP A 66 23.48 -13.45 2.82
CA ASP A 66 23.45 -12.45 1.74
C ASP A 66 22.22 -12.67 0.84
N LYS A 67 22.00 -13.90 0.38
CA LYS A 67 20.82 -14.26 -0.43
C LYS A 67 19.51 -14.01 0.30
N PHE A 68 19.45 -14.33 1.59
CA PHE A 68 18.27 -14.08 2.41
C PHE A 68 17.97 -12.58 2.49
N ILE A 69 18.98 -11.74 2.75
CA ILE A 69 18.84 -10.29 2.84
C ILE A 69 18.35 -9.70 1.51
N ASP A 70 18.98 -10.09 0.39
CA ASP A 70 18.56 -9.64 -0.94
C ASP A 70 17.10 -9.98 -1.21
N LYS A 71 16.69 -11.22 -0.91
CA LYS A 71 15.29 -11.65 -1.05
C LYS A 71 14.34 -10.84 -0.15
N MET A 72 14.75 -10.51 1.07
CA MET A 72 13.93 -9.69 1.97
C MET A 72 13.77 -8.26 1.44
N TYR A 73 14.78 -7.67 0.77
CA TYR A 73 14.67 -6.38 0.12
C TYR A 73 13.71 -6.40 -1.08
N ASP A 74 13.78 -7.45 -1.90
CA ASP A 74 12.82 -7.64 -3.00
C ASP A 74 11.39 -7.75 -2.47
N LEU A 75 11.19 -8.55 -1.42
CA LEU A 75 9.90 -8.70 -0.77
C LEU A 75 9.39 -7.37 -0.20
N LEU A 76 10.27 -6.59 0.45
CA LEU A 76 9.91 -5.28 0.98
C LEU A 76 9.41 -4.36 -0.14
N THR A 77 10.09 -4.35 -1.28
CA THR A 77 9.69 -3.56 -2.46
C THR A 77 8.28 -3.96 -2.93
N VAL A 78 8.02 -5.27 -3.08
CA VAL A 78 6.68 -5.78 -3.47
C VAL A 78 5.60 -5.34 -2.47
N LEU A 79 5.89 -5.38 -1.17
CA LEU A 79 4.95 -4.97 -0.13
C LEU A 79 4.68 -3.47 -0.15
N GLU A 80 5.71 -2.64 -0.40
CA GLU A 80 5.57 -1.19 -0.57
C GLU A 80 4.68 -0.85 -1.76
N GLU A 81 4.89 -1.49 -2.90
CA GLU A 81 4.09 -1.29 -4.10
C GLU A 81 2.63 -1.67 -3.90
N LYS A 82 2.37 -2.82 -3.27
CA LYS A 82 1.00 -3.26 -2.92
C LYS A 82 0.31 -2.26 -1.99
N LYS A 83 1.03 -1.73 -1.00
CA LYS A 83 0.50 -0.73 -0.07
C LYS A 83 0.13 0.56 -0.80
N LYS A 84 1.03 1.10 -1.64
CA LYS A 84 0.77 2.32 -2.43
C LYS A 84 -0.46 2.13 -3.33
N SER A 85 -0.52 1.02 -4.06
CA SER A 85 -1.63 0.67 -4.96
C SER A 85 -2.97 0.66 -4.20
N LYS A 86 -3.02 -0.02 -3.05
CA LYS A 86 -4.23 -0.10 -2.21
C LYS A 86 -4.67 1.26 -1.66
N VAL A 87 -3.74 2.16 -1.34
CA VAL A 87 -4.07 3.52 -0.90
C VAL A 87 -4.64 4.32 -2.06
N LEU A 88 -4.07 4.22 -3.27
CA LEU A 88 -4.55 4.91 -4.46
C LEU A 88 -5.94 4.43 -4.87
N GLU A 89 -6.19 3.12 -4.89
CA GLU A 89 -7.50 2.53 -5.17
C GLU A 89 -8.57 3.04 -4.21
N ARG A 90 -8.29 3.01 -2.91
CA ARG A 90 -9.21 3.54 -1.89
C ARG A 90 -9.42 5.05 -2.03
N THR A 91 -8.39 5.78 -2.38
CA THR A 91 -8.47 7.24 -2.58
C THR A 91 -9.37 7.57 -3.77
N GLU A 92 -9.22 6.85 -4.88
CA GLU A 92 -10.10 7.00 -6.05
C GLU A 92 -11.55 6.62 -5.73
N ASP A 93 -11.77 5.49 -5.07
CA ASP A 93 -13.10 5.02 -4.69
C ASP A 93 -13.83 6.03 -3.79
N VAL A 94 -13.16 6.54 -2.76
CA VAL A 94 -13.70 7.58 -1.87
C VAL A 94 -14.01 8.86 -2.64
N MET A 95 -13.10 9.29 -3.53
CA MET A 95 -13.29 10.48 -4.37
C MET A 95 -14.52 10.33 -5.29
N ARG A 96 -14.66 9.18 -5.96
CA ARG A 96 -15.82 8.86 -6.83
C ARG A 96 -17.13 8.82 -6.06
N LYS A 97 -17.16 8.16 -4.91
CA LYS A 97 -18.36 8.08 -4.06
C LYS A 97 -18.79 9.45 -3.55
N ALA A 98 -17.83 10.28 -3.12
CA ALA A 98 -18.13 11.65 -2.70
C ALA A 98 -18.70 12.49 -3.84
N ALA A 99 -18.11 12.40 -5.04
CA ALA A 99 -18.61 13.08 -6.23
C ALA A 99 -20.03 12.63 -6.60
N ALA A 100 -20.28 11.32 -6.62
CA ALA A 100 -21.61 10.77 -6.89
C ALA A 100 -22.65 11.20 -5.85
N ALA A 101 -22.29 11.20 -4.56
CA ALA A 101 -23.17 11.67 -3.49
C ALA A 101 -23.51 13.15 -3.64
N ALA A 102 -22.53 14.01 -3.92
CA ALA A 102 -22.76 15.43 -4.15
C ALA A 102 -23.65 15.68 -5.37
N LEU A 103 -23.40 14.99 -6.48
CA LEU A 103 -24.23 15.03 -7.68
C LEU A 103 -25.67 14.59 -7.41
N LYS A 104 -25.86 13.58 -6.56
CA LYS A 104 -27.19 13.12 -6.14
C LYS A 104 -27.93 14.21 -5.35
N SER A 105 -27.27 14.90 -4.42
CA SER A 105 -27.88 15.99 -3.64
C SER A 105 -28.36 17.16 -4.51
N VAL A 106 -27.73 17.38 -5.67
CA VAL A 106 -28.16 18.42 -6.62
C VAL A 106 -29.03 17.89 -7.78
N ASN A 107 -29.48 16.63 -7.72
CA ASN A 107 -30.26 15.96 -8.77
C ASN A 107 -29.58 15.97 -10.15
N LYS A 108 -28.24 15.82 -10.19
CA LYS A 108 -27.42 15.77 -11.41
C LYS A 108 -26.62 14.46 -11.53
N LEU A 109 -27.01 13.41 -10.80
CA LEU A 109 -26.34 12.12 -10.90
C LEU A 109 -26.50 11.53 -12.32
N PRO A 110 -25.42 11.20 -13.04
CA PRO A 110 -25.52 10.59 -14.37
C PRO A 110 -26.02 9.15 -14.30
N LYS A 111 -26.50 8.63 -15.44
CA LYS A 111 -26.99 7.24 -15.55
C LYS A 111 -25.87 6.20 -15.50
N LYS A 112 -24.67 6.55 -15.98
CA LYS A 112 -23.50 5.67 -15.98
C LYS A 112 -22.48 6.16 -14.95
N GLU A 113 -21.87 5.22 -14.24
CA GLU A 113 -20.84 5.52 -13.23
C GLU A 113 -19.57 6.12 -13.85
N GLU A 114 -19.26 5.74 -15.09
CA GLU A 114 -18.14 6.26 -15.88
C GLU A 114 -18.23 7.77 -16.14
N ASP A 115 -19.45 8.32 -16.18
CA ASP A 115 -19.71 9.73 -16.47
C ASP A 115 -19.63 10.62 -15.21
N VAL A 116 -19.62 10.02 -14.01
CA VAL A 116 -19.53 10.74 -12.72
C VAL A 116 -18.39 11.76 -12.67
N PRO A 117 -17.15 11.45 -13.10
CA PRO A 117 -16.05 12.43 -13.05
C PRO A 117 -16.32 13.69 -13.88
N GLN A 118 -16.88 13.54 -15.08
CA GLN A 118 -17.12 14.66 -15.99
C GLN A 118 -18.30 15.51 -15.52
N GLU A 119 -19.38 14.86 -15.09
CA GLU A 119 -20.54 15.60 -14.56
C GLU A 119 -20.18 16.30 -13.25
N PHE A 120 -19.37 15.67 -12.38
CA PHE A 120 -18.85 16.29 -11.16
C PHE A 120 -18.06 17.56 -11.47
N ARG A 121 -17.10 17.47 -12.40
CA ARG A 121 -16.30 18.62 -12.83
C ARG A 121 -17.22 19.74 -13.32
N LYS A 122 -18.17 19.43 -14.19
CA LYS A 122 -19.10 20.42 -14.74
C LYS A 122 -19.92 21.10 -13.65
N GLN A 123 -20.49 20.33 -12.72
CA GLN A 123 -21.43 20.87 -11.73
C GLN A 123 -20.75 21.63 -10.60
N PHE A 124 -19.60 21.18 -10.12
CA PHE A 124 -18.97 21.75 -8.93
C PHE A 124 -17.72 22.59 -9.24
N ILE A 125 -16.94 22.21 -10.26
CA ILE A 125 -15.66 22.87 -10.55
C ILE A 125 -15.84 23.97 -11.60
N ASP A 126 -16.42 23.65 -12.76
CA ASP A 126 -16.58 24.63 -13.84
C ASP A 126 -17.55 25.76 -13.43
N ASN A 127 -18.52 25.45 -12.55
CA ASN A 127 -19.40 26.43 -11.90
C ASN A 127 -18.76 27.18 -10.72
N LYS A 128 -17.49 26.92 -10.40
CA LYS A 128 -16.71 27.55 -9.33
C LYS A 128 -17.30 27.38 -7.92
N LEU A 129 -18.05 26.30 -7.67
CA LEU A 129 -18.54 25.97 -6.33
C LEU A 129 -17.40 25.44 -5.45
N ILE A 130 -16.47 24.69 -6.05
CA ILE A 130 -15.21 24.28 -5.42
C ILE A 130 -14.02 24.62 -6.34
N ASP A 131 -12.81 24.52 -5.82
CA ASP A 131 -11.60 24.91 -6.53
C ASP A 131 -11.27 23.98 -7.73
N GLY A 132 -10.74 24.57 -8.80
CA GLY A 132 -10.22 23.91 -10.00
C GLY A 132 -9.17 22.84 -9.74
N TYR A 133 -8.34 23.02 -8.71
CA TYR A 133 -7.24 22.10 -8.43
C TYR A 133 -7.72 20.66 -8.14
N TYR A 134 -8.97 20.48 -7.69
CA TYR A 134 -9.54 19.15 -7.47
C TYR A 134 -9.61 18.30 -8.75
N TRP A 135 -9.74 18.94 -9.91
CA TRP A 135 -9.64 18.23 -11.18
C TRP A 135 -8.21 17.74 -11.46
N ASP A 136 -7.20 18.50 -11.05
CA ASP A 136 -5.81 18.07 -11.13
C ASP A 136 -5.51 16.93 -10.18
N VAL A 137 -6.09 16.95 -8.97
CA VAL A 137 -6.03 15.81 -8.03
C VAL A 137 -6.64 14.57 -8.67
N TRP A 138 -7.80 14.69 -9.31
CA TRP A 138 -8.45 13.57 -9.99
C TRP A 138 -7.56 12.93 -11.05
N LYS A 139 -6.99 13.76 -11.95
CA LYS A 139 -6.07 13.32 -13.00
C LYS A 139 -4.82 12.66 -12.42
N LYS A 140 -4.23 13.26 -11.37
CA LYS A 140 -3.03 12.73 -10.71
C LYS A 140 -3.28 11.37 -10.07
N VAL A 141 -4.40 11.19 -9.35
CA VAL A 141 -4.79 9.89 -8.78
C VAL A 141 -4.92 8.84 -9.89
N GLY A 142 -5.57 9.18 -11.01
CA GLY A 142 -5.70 8.29 -12.17
C GLY A 142 -4.35 7.88 -12.77
N ILE A 143 -3.43 8.84 -12.99
CA ILE A 143 -2.09 8.57 -13.51
C ILE A 143 -1.30 7.68 -12.56
N MET A 144 -1.32 7.98 -11.25
CA MET A 144 -0.62 7.18 -10.24
C MET A 144 -1.18 5.75 -10.18
N LYS A 145 -2.50 5.58 -10.29
CA LYS A 145 -3.12 4.25 -10.32
C LYS A 145 -2.73 3.45 -11.56
N ASP A 146 -2.70 4.08 -12.74
CA ASP A 146 -2.26 3.43 -13.98
C ASP A 146 -0.79 3.00 -13.90
N LEU A 147 0.08 3.84 -13.36
CA LEU A 147 1.48 3.48 -13.10
C LEU A 147 1.61 2.31 -12.13
N ALA A 148 0.85 2.33 -11.04
CA ALA A 148 0.83 1.26 -10.06
C ALA A 148 0.34 -0.07 -10.68
N GLY A 149 -0.74 -0.03 -11.48
CA GLY A 149 -1.26 -1.20 -12.19
C GLY A 149 -0.31 -1.79 -13.23
N LYS A 150 0.66 -1.00 -13.72
CA LYS A 150 1.72 -1.42 -14.63
C LYS A 150 2.99 -1.91 -13.93
N GLY A 151 2.95 -2.11 -12.61
CA GLY A 151 4.12 -2.52 -11.82
C GLY A 151 5.20 -1.44 -11.75
N LYS A 152 4.82 -0.16 -11.80
CA LYS A 152 5.74 0.99 -11.69
C LYS A 152 5.41 1.85 -10.46
N ALA A 153 5.03 1.19 -9.36
CA ALA A 153 4.65 1.86 -8.12
C ALA A 153 5.88 2.37 -7.34
N ASP A 154 7.05 1.80 -7.59
CA ASP A 154 8.37 2.32 -7.21
C ASP A 154 8.55 3.80 -7.61
N LYS A 155 8.09 4.20 -8.79
CA LYS A 155 8.22 5.57 -9.33
C LYS A 155 7.31 6.59 -8.67
N ILE A 156 6.40 6.16 -7.81
CA ILE A 156 5.43 7.03 -7.15
C ILE A 156 5.95 7.35 -5.75
N PRO A 157 6.30 8.61 -5.43
CA PRO A 157 6.72 8.98 -4.08
C PRO A 157 5.62 8.66 -3.07
N GLU A 158 5.96 8.03 -1.94
CA GLU A 158 4.96 7.67 -0.92
C GLU A 158 4.24 8.92 -0.40
N LYS A 159 4.98 10.02 -0.21
CA LYS A 159 4.42 11.32 0.19
C LYS A 159 3.29 11.77 -0.74
N ASP A 160 3.45 11.61 -2.05
CA ASP A 160 2.48 12.07 -3.03
C ASP A 160 1.19 11.25 -2.96
N VAL A 161 1.30 9.92 -2.74
CA VAL A 161 0.15 9.03 -2.52
C VAL A 161 -0.70 9.50 -1.34
N TYR A 162 -0.07 9.80 -0.20
CA TYR A 162 -0.78 10.27 0.98
C TYR A 162 -1.28 11.72 0.83
N GLN A 163 -0.55 12.56 0.12
CA GLN A 163 -0.98 13.92 -0.18
C GLN A 163 -2.25 13.93 -1.05
N MET A 164 -2.37 13.04 -2.05
CA MET A 164 -3.60 12.90 -2.82
C MET A 164 -4.78 12.50 -1.94
N ARG A 165 -4.56 11.59 -0.98
CA ARG A 165 -5.59 11.21 0.00
C ARG A 165 -6.07 12.40 0.82
N GLU A 166 -5.16 13.23 1.33
CA GLU A 166 -5.53 14.42 2.10
C GLU A 166 -6.25 15.48 1.24
N TYR A 167 -5.87 15.63 -0.03
CA TYR A 167 -6.61 16.49 -0.96
C TYR A 167 -8.03 15.99 -1.21
N VAL A 168 -8.25 14.67 -1.35
CA VAL A 168 -9.60 14.11 -1.45
C VAL A 168 -10.40 14.34 -0.16
N ARG A 169 -9.78 14.25 1.02
CA ARG A 169 -10.47 14.60 2.28
C ARG A 169 -10.88 16.06 2.34
N THR A 170 -10.03 16.96 1.82
CA THR A 170 -10.31 18.39 1.75
C THR A 170 -11.44 18.68 0.74
N MET A 171 -11.42 18.02 -0.42
CA MET A 171 -12.50 18.06 -1.41
C MET A 171 -13.86 17.72 -0.80
N ILE A 172 -13.91 16.65 0.00
CA ILE A 172 -15.15 16.21 0.66
C ILE A 172 -15.64 17.29 1.63
N ARG A 173 -14.75 17.93 2.41
CA ARG A 173 -15.13 19.01 3.33
C ARG A 173 -15.68 20.23 2.57
N ASP A 174 -15.03 20.62 1.48
CA ASP A 174 -15.47 21.75 0.67
C ASP A 174 -16.83 21.47 0.01
N LEU A 175 -17.04 20.25 -0.50
CA LEU A 175 -18.34 19.81 -1.01
C LEU A 175 -19.42 19.87 0.06
N SER A 176 -19.16 19.37 1.28
CA SER A 176 -20.11 19.45 2.39
C SER A 176 -20.46 20.90 2.75
N ARG A 177 -19.48 21.83 2.70
CA ARG A 177 -19.74 23.26 2.97
C ARG A 177 -20.67 23.86 1.92
N VAL A 178 -20.38 23.64 0.64
CA VAL A 178 -21.20 24.15 -0.47
C VAL A 178 -22.63 23.61 -0.39
N LEU A 179 -22.79 22.30 -0.15
CA LEU A 179 -24.12 21.69 -0.08
C LEU A 179 -24.95 22.21 1.10
N LYS A 180 -24.31 22.54 2.23
CA LYS A 180 -24.95 23.21 3.37
C LYS A 180 -25.40 24.63 3.03
N GLU A 181 -24.54 25.41 2.39
CA GLU A 181 -24.83 26.80 1.99
C GLU A 181 -25.98 26.86 0.97
N GLU A 182 -26.11 25.85 0.11
CA GLU A 182 -27.22 25.72 -0.84
C GLU A 182 -28.52 25.13 -0.25
N GLY A 183 -28.52 24.72 1.03
CA GLY A 183 -29.70 24.14 1.69
C GLY A 183 -30.07 22.73 1.18
N LYS A 184 -29.08 21.94 0.73
CA LYS A 184 -29.27 20.62 0.10
C LYS A 184 -28.74 19.44 0.94
N GLU A 185 -28.63 19.61 2.24
CA GLU A 185 -28.23 18.57 3.21
C GLU A 185 -29.41 18.07 4.04
#